data_AF-A0A544YDQ0-F1
#
_entry.id   AF-A0A544YDQ0-F1
#
_cell.length_a   1.000
_cell.length_b   1.000
_cell.length_c   1.000
_cell.angle_alpha   90.00
_cell.angle_beta   90.00
_cell.angle_gamma   90.00
#
_symmetry.space_group_name_H-M   'P 1'
#
loop_
_entity.id
_entity.type
_entity.pdbx_description
1 polymer ?
#
loop_
_entity_poly.entity_id
_entity_poly.type
_entity_poly.pdbx_seq_one_letter_code
_entity_poly.pdbx_strand_id
1 'polypeptide(L)'
;MTADPGRPVSLRQIAPDLLFIEVAGRRVLTQAECPHRRGRLRYGYLNGRTLRITCPLHHSTFDLLTGRQVAGPPCGSLRVTPLPEDAASPRSAAEAVALAERLRPEAGAP
;
A
#
# COMPACT_ATOMS: atom_id res chain seq x y z
N MET A 1 3.36 -31.26 -1.85
CA MET A 1 3.08 -29.87 -2.23
C MET A 1 2.52 -29.16 -1.00
N THR A 2 3.37 -28.56 -0.17
CA THR A 2 2.90 -27.80 1.00
C THR A 2 2.33 -26.48 0.51
N ALA A 3 1.04 -26.24 0.76
CA ALA A 3 0.46 -24.92 0.66
C ALA A 3 1.26 -24.01 1.60
N ASP A 4 1.99 -23.04 1.07
CA ASP A 4 2.40 -21.89 1.87
C ASP A 4 1.09 -21.25 2.33
N PRO A 5 0.79 -21.16 3.64
CA PRO A 5 -0.47 -20.62 4.15
C PRO A 5 -0.68 -19.14 3.82
N GLY A 6 0.17 -18.56 2.95
CA GLY A 6 0.24 -17.15 2.64
C GLY A 6 0.93 -16.43 3.79
N ARG A 7 1.90 -15.58 3.47
CA ARG A 7 2.38 -14.59 4.43
C ARG A 7 1.17 -13.82 4.97
N PRO A 8 1.10 -13.56 6.29
CA PRO A 8 -0.01 -12.79 6.85
C PRO A 8 -0.06 -11.42 6.18
N VAL A 9 -1.25 -11.07 5.71
CA VAL A 9 -1.58 -9.80 5.07
C VAL A 9 -2.68 -9.12 5.86
N SER A 10 -2.58 -7.81 6.04
CA SER A 10 -3.67 -6.99 6.53
C SER A 10 -3.81 -5.72 5.69
N LEU A 11 -5.05 -5.28 5.52
CA LEU A 11 -5.40 -4.05 4.83
C LEU A 11 -6.46 -3.34 5.65
N ARG A 12 -6.23 -2.06 5.95
CA ARG A 12 -7.21 -1.20 6.62
C ARG A 12 -7.33 0.12 5.87
N GLN A 13 -8.57 0.55 5.64
CA GLN A 13 -8.85 1.91 5.20
C GLN A 13 -8.92 2.81 6.44
N ILE A 14 -7.94 3.70 6.59
CA ILE A 14 -7.80 4.58 7.75
C ILE A 14 -8.25 6.03 7.47
N ALA A 15 -8.48 6.34 6.19
CA ALA A 15 -9.09 7.58 5.70
C ALA A 15 -9.83 7.31 4.38
N PRO A 16 -10.71 8.22 3.90
CA PRO A 16 -11.39 8.07 2.62
C PRO A 16 -10.44 7.78 1.44
N ASP A 17 -9.25 8.39 1.44
CA ASP A 17 -8.26 8.31 0.37
C ASP A 17 -6.99 7.52 0.76
N LEU A 18 -6.93 6.92 1.96
CA LEU A 18 -5.72 6.32 2.51
C LEU A 18 -5.95 4.89 3.02
N LEU A 19 -5.07 3.99 2.58
CA LEU A 19 -4.96 2.62 3.09
C LEU A 19 -3.64 2.44 3.84
N PHE A 20 -3.72 1.67 4.91
CA PHE A 20 -2.57 1.06 5.58
C PHE A 20 -2.57 -0.44 5.26
N ILE A 21 -1.42 -0.93 4.81
CA ILE A 21 -1.20 -2.34 4.45
C ILE A 21 -0.03 -2.88 5.26
N GLU A 22 -0.19 -4.06 5.82
CA GLU A 22 0.90 -4.82 6.44
C GLU A 22 1.03 -6.18 5.75
N VAL A 23 2.25 -6.54 5.33
CA VAL A 23 2.56 -7.83 4.71
C VAL A 23 3.87 -8.36 5.27
N ALA A 24 3.82 -9.47 6.01
CA ALA A 24 5.00 -10.08 6.63
C ALA A 24 5.90 -9.05 7.37
N GLY A 25 5.30 -8.21 8.20
CA GLY A 25 6.00 -7.15 8.96
C GLY A 25 6.29 -5.87 8.19
N ARG A 26 6.19 -5.88 6.85
CA ARG A 26 6.37 -4.67 6.04
C ARG A 26 5.11 -3.83 6.06
N ARG A 27 5.26 -2.54 6.37
CA ARG A 27 4.16 -1.59 6.51
C ARG A 27 4.21 -0.56 5.39
N VAL A 28 3.06 -0.29 4.77
CA VAL A 28 2.95 0.65 3.65
C VAL A 28 1.68 1.49 3.77
N LEU A 29 1.78 2.79 3.49
CA LEU A 29 0.64 3.64 3.19
C LEU A 29 0.46 3.77 1.69
N THR A 30 -0.78 3.74 1.21
CA THR A 30 -1.10 3.96 -0.21
C THR A 30 -2.40 4.73 -0.37
N GLN A 31 -2.56 5.42 -1.50
CA GLN A 31 -3.87 5.94 -1.89
C GLN A 31 -4.91 4.80 -1.98
N ALA A 32 -6.18 5.09 -1.67
CA ALA A 32 -7.24 4.09 -1.59
C ALA A 32 -7.91 3.73 -2.92
N GLU A 33 -7.68 4.53 -3.95
CA GLU A 33 -8.29 4.38 -5.26
C GLU A 33 -7.24 4.06 -6.33
N CYS A 34 -7.58 3.11 -7.19
CA CYS A 34 -6.77 2.77 -8.35
C CYS A 34 -6.72 3.97 -9.32
N PRO A 35 -5.53 4.41 -9.77
CA PRO A 35 -5.37 5.49 -10.74
C PRO A 35 -6.16 5.32 -12.04
N HIS A 36 -6.49 4.08 -12.42
CA HIS A 36 -7.19 3.79 -13.68
C HIS A 36 -8.60 4.40 -13.74
N ARG A 37 -9.49 3.98 -12.84
CA ARG A 37 -10.91 4.38 -12.83
C ARG A 37 -11.47 4.40 -11.41
N ARG A 38 -10.62 4.81 -10.46
CA ARG A 38 -10.98 4.93 -9.03
C ARG A 38 -11.52 3.65 -8.40
N GLY A 39 -11.05 2.50 -8.88
CA GLY A 39 -11.39 1.21 -8.28
C GLY A 39 -10.94 1.17 -6.81
N ARG A 40 -11.85 0.82 -5.90
CA ARG A 40 -11.60 0.85 -4.44
C ARG A 40 -10.65 -0.28 -4.05
N LEU A 41 -9.41 0.07 -3.72
CA LEU A 41 -8.33 -0.89 -3.47
C LEU A 41 -8.51 -1.66 -2.16
N ARG A 42 -9.35 -1.20 -1.23
CA ARG A 42 -9.72 -1.97 -0.03
C ARG A 42 -10.40 -3.30 -0.31
N TYR A 43 -10.94 -3.49 -1.52
CA TYR A 43 -11.50 -4.76 -1.97
C TYR A 43 -10.54 -5.50 -2.92
N GLY A 44 -9.32 -5.02 -3.07
CA GLY A 44 -8.29 -5.61 -3.93
C GLY A 44 -7.66 -6.86 -3.32
N TYR A 45 -6.96 -7.60 -4.16
CA TYR A 45 -6.21 -8.78 -3.76
C TYR A 45 -4.77 -8.40 -3.38
N LEU A 46 -4.34 -8.78 -2.17
CA LEU A 46 -2.96 -8.64 -1.71
C LEU A 46 -2.18 -9.94 -1.93
N ASN A 47 -1.14 -9.89 -2.74
CA ASN A 47 -0.19 -10.97 -2.88
C ASN A 47 0.93 -10.79 -1.85
N GLY A 48 0.84 -11.56 -0.75
CA GLY A 48 1.80 -11.51 0.34
C GLY A 48 3.23 -11.93 -0.02
N ARG A 49 3.40 -12.71 -1.10
CA ARG A 49 4.71 -13.19 -1.57
C ARG A 49 5.42 -12.14 -2.42
N THR A 50 4.69 -11.48 -3.32
CA THR A 50 5.27 -10.52 -4.26
C THR A 50 5.12 -9.06 -3.81
N LEU A 51 4.46 -8.80 -2.68
CA LEU A 51 4.13 -7.46 -2.19
C LEU A 51 3.40 -6.62 -3.24
N ARG A 52 2.34 -7.19 -3.79
CA ARG A 52 1.54 -6.53 -4.82
C ARG A 52 0.08 -6.42 -4.40
N ILE A 53 -0.55 -5.33 -4.80
CA ILE A 53 -2.01 -5.17 -4.71
C ILE A 53 -2.61 -5.18 -6.12
N THR A 54 -3.68 -5.94 -6.29
CA THR A 54 -4.43 -6.03 -7.55
C THR A 54 -5.78 -5.36 -7.37
N CYS A 55 -6.06 -4.35 -8.21
CA CYS A 55 -7.36 -3.67 -8.25
C CYS A 55 -8.47 -4.68 -8.60
N PRO A 56 -9.59 -4.70 -7.85
CA PRO A 56 -10.65 -5.68 -8.08
C PRO A 56 -11.45 -5.41 -9.35
N LEU A 57 -11.41 -4.19 -9.87
CA LEU A 57 -12.29 -3.77 -10.97
C LEU A 57 -11.77 -4.20 -12.35
N HIS A 58 -10.49 -3.95 -12.64
CA HIS A 58 -9.88 -4.22 -13.94
C HIS A 58 -8.46 -4.83 -13.83
N HIS A 59 -8.10 -5.34 -12.65
CA HIS A 59 -6.87 -6.08 -12.41
C HIS A 59 -5.54 -5.33 -12.65
N SER A 60 -5.57 -3.99 -12.70
CA SER A 60 -4.35 -3.19 -12.58
C SER A 60 -3.63 -3.56 -11.28
N THR A 61 -2.38 -3.98 -11.40
CA THR A 61 -1.58 -4.52 -10.29
C THR A 61 -0.39 -3.61 -10.02
N PHE A 62 -0.14 -3.30 -8.75
CA PHE A 62 0.92 -2.37 -8.33
C PHE A 62 1.87 -3.03 -7.35
N ASP A 63 3.15 -2.74 -7.51
CA ASP A 63 4.20 -3.04 -6.54
C ASP A 63 4.04 -2.12 -5.32
N LEU A 64 3.94 -2.68 -4.11
CA LEU A 64 3.68 -1.90 -2.89
C LEU A 64 4.93 -1.23 -2.31
N LEU A 65 6.13 -1.52 -2.82
CA LEU A 65 7.36 -0.85 -2.39
C LEU A 65 7.63 0.41 -3.22
N THR A 66 7.26 0.37 -4.50
CA THR A 66 7.58 1.42 -5.48
C THR A 66 6.37 2.15 -6.04
N GLY A 67 5.17 1.56 -5.92
CA GLY A 67 3.95 2.07 -6.53
C GLY A 67 3.86 1.80 -8.03
N ARG A 68 4.90 1.22 -8.65
CA ARG A 68 4.93 0.98 -10.08
C ARG A 68 3.84 0.00 -10.49
N GLN A 69 3.14 0.32 -11.57
CA GLN A 69 2.23 -0.63 -12.21
C GLN A 69 3.03 -1.80 -12.81
N VAL A 70 2.58 -3.02 -12.52
CA VAL A 70 3.22 -4.27 -12.99
C VAL A 70 2.35 -4.99 -14.02
N ALA A 71 1.02 -4.85 -13.94
CA ALA A 71 0.09 -5.51 -14.85
C ALA A 71 -1.24 -4.75 -14.99
N GLY A 72 -2.07 -5.21 -15.92
CA GLY A 72 -3.41 -4.65 -16.20
C GLY A 72 -3.39 -3.37 -17.06
N PRO A 73 -4.56 -2.72 -17.25
CA PRO A 73 -4.69 -1.55 -18.11
C PRO A 73 -3.79 -0.39 -17.66
N PRO A 74 -3.00 0.24 -18.56
CA PRO A 74 -2.10 1.33 -18.21
C PRO A 74 -2.82 2.49 -17.51
N CYS A 75 -2.30 2.92 -16.36
CA CYS A 75 -2.92 3.97 -15.56
C CYS A 75 -1.95 4.79 -14.69
N GLY A 76 -0.64 4.60 -14.86
CA GLY A 76 0.38 5.27 -14.05
C GLY A 76 0.62 4.57 -12.71
N SER A 77 1.37 5.23 -11.82
CA SER A 77 1.79 4.67 -10.53
C SER A 77 0.75 4.88 -9.43
N LEU A 78 0.70 3.92 -8.51
CA LEU A 78 0.05 4.06 -7.22
C LEU A 78 0.94 4.89 -6.28
N ARG A 79 0.42 5.92 -5.61
CA ARG A 79 1.18 6.58 -4.54
C ARG A 79 1.36 5.62 -3.37
N VAL A 80 2.61 5.35 -3.02
CA VAL A 80 2.99 4.49 -1.90
C VAL A 80 4.03 5.19 -1.01
N THR A 81 3.94 4.96 0.29
CA THR A 81 4.94 5.39 1.28
C THR A 81 5.26 4.20 2.17
N PRO A 82 6.44 3.56 1.99
CA PRO A 82 6.92 2.54 2.91
C PRO A 82 7.11 3.13 4.32
N LEU A 83 6.79 2.35 5.34
CA LEU A 83 7.00 2.69 6.74
C LEU A 83 8.04 1.73 7.34
N PRO A 84 8.81 2.14 8.35
CA PRO A 84 9.64 1.24 9.14
C PRO A 84 8.83 0.06 9.68
N GLU A 85 9.47 -1.10 9.79
CA GLU A 85 8.80 -2.35 10.22
C GLU A 85 8.29 -2.26 11.66
N ASP A 86 8.94 -1.45 12.51
CA ASP A 86 8.57 -1.20 13.90
C ASP A 86 7.59 -0.02 14.09
N ALA A 87 7.32 0.75 13.03
CA ALA A 87 6.46 1.94 13.12
C ALA A 87 5.02 1.58 13.54
N ALA A 88 4.53 2.16 14.64
CA ALA A 88 3.22 1.85 15.19
C ALA A 88 2.11 1.83 14.12
N SER A 89 1.25 0.81 14.17
CA SER A 89 0.10 0.67 13.26
C SER A 89 -0.86 1.86 13.44
N PRO A 90 -1.00 2.77 12.45
CA PRO A 90 -1.83 3.95 12.60
C PRO A 90 -3.31 3.55 12.65
N ARG A 91 -4.09 4.25 13.45
CA ARG A 91 -5.53 4.03 13.64
C ARG A 91 -6.38 5.06 12.91
N SER A 92 -5.77 6.16 12.47
CA SER A 92 -6.43 7.25 11.76
C SER A 92 -5.53 7.85 10.67
N ALA A 93 -6.14 8.64 9.78
CA ALA A 93 -5.42 9.44 8.80
C ALA A 93 -4.37 10.36 9.45
N ALA A 94 -4.74 11.05 10.53
CA ALA A 94 -3.86 12.00 11.22
C ALA A 94 -2.63 11.30 11.80
N GLU A 95 -2.79 10.12 12.41
CA GLU A 95 -1.66 9.32 12.90
C GLU A 95 -0.75 8.86 11.75
N ALA A 96 -1.33 8.44 10.62
CA ALA A 96 -0.56 8.00 9.46
C ALA A 96 0.18 9.15 8.78
N VAL A 97 -0.44 10.33 8.67
CA VAL A 97 0.22 11.54 8.15
C VAL A 97 1.37 11.93 9.09
N ALA A 98 1.12 12.08 10.39
CA ALA A 98 2.17 12.41 11.35
C ALA A 98 3.34 11.41 11.30
N LEU A 99 3.06 10.11 11.14
CA LEU A 99 4.08 9.10 10.95
C LEU A 99 4.87 9.30 9.65
N ALA A 100 4.18 9.47 8.52
CA ALA A 100 4.83 9.70 7.23
C ALA A 100 5.68 10.97 7.21
N GLU A 101 5.21 12.04 7.87
CA GLU A 101 5.92 13.32 7.98
C GLU A 101 7.19 13.21 8.82
N ARG A 102 7.13 12.52 9.96
CA ARG A 102 8.31 12.23 10.80
C ARG A 102 9.36 11.37 10.10
N LEU A 103 8.94 10.60 9.10
CA LEU A 103 9.79 9.70 8.32
C LEU A 103 10.25 10.32 7.00
N ARG A 104 9.81 11.54 6.67
CA ARG A 104 10.40 12.26 5.55
C ARG A 104 11.88 12.42 5.87
N PRO A 105 12.82 11.96 5.02
CA PRO A 105 14.20 12.37 5.17
C PRO A 105 14.21 13.89 5.17
N GLU A 106 14.95 14.52 6.10
CA GLU A 106 15.19 15.96 6.06
C GLU A 106 15.66 16.25 4.63
N ALA A 107 14.84 16.98 3.86
CA ALA A 107 15.25 17.42 2.55
C ALA A 107 16.49 18.26 2.81
N GLY A 108 17.65 17.75 2.39
CA GLY A 108 18.96 18.28 2.75
C GLY A 108 18.95 19.80 2.69
N ALA A 109 19.23 20.41 3.85
CA ALA A 109 19.51 21.83 3.93
C ALA A 109 20.56 22.20 2.87
N PRO A 110 20.39 23.33 2.17
CA PRO A 110 21.39 23.80 1.21
C PRO A 110 22.75 24.08 1.88
#